data_AF-A0A8J6LXD6-F1
#
_entry.id   AF-A0A8J6LXD6-F1
#
_cell.length_a   1.000
_cell.length_b   1.000
_cell.length_c   1.000
_cell.angle_alpha   90.00
_cell.angle_beta   90.00
_cell.angle_gamma   90.00
#
_symmetry.space_group_name_H-M   'P 1'
#
loop_
_entity.id
_entity.type
_entity.pdbx_description
1 polymer ?
#
loop_
_entity_poly.entity_id
_entity_poly.type
_entity_poly.pdbx_seq_one_letter_code
_entity_poly.pdbx_strand_id
1 'polypeptide(L)'
;MPTETDKSRFVELLREEAQAHGFHVDVATPDELKVFAEIPITFRAGIWRGENDEELIASAMDYKDHVGRIWISFSLGQDPDRSARFREALVPRIKKTWPDTRALPIMPSGAIPLAKDLVRTPSGYVVRSSEAEKYSGDNNN
;
A
#
# COMPACT_ATOMS: atom_id res chain seq x y z
N MET A 1 2.02 5.89 10.20
CA MET A 1 1.63 5.20 11.44
C MET A 1 2.89 5.12 12.29
N PRO A 2 3.09 6.07 13.21
CA PRO A 2 4.38 6.26 13.85
C PRO A 2 4.64 5.31 15.02
N THR A 3 3.62 4.64 15.56
CA THR A 3 3.73 3.82 16.78
C THR A 3 3.53 2.33 16.50
N GLU A 4 4.13 1.48 17.33
CA GLU A 4 3.88 0.02 17.30
C GLU A 4 2.41 -0.30 17.61
N THR A 5 1.76 0.47 18.48
CA THR A 5 0.31 0.33 18.72
C THR A 5 -0.51 0.60 17.47
N ASP A 6 -0.18 1.63 16.69
CA ASP A 6 -0.87 1.89 15.42
C ASP A 6 -0.63 0.77 14.41
N LYS A 7 0.60 0.25 14.32
CA LYS A 7 0.93 -0.89 13.45
C LYS A 7 0.15 -2.14 13.83
N SER A 8 0.07 -2.48 15.11
CA SER A 8 -0.72 -3.62 15.58
C SER A 8 -2.20 -3.47 15.25
N ARG A 9 -2.80 -2.30 15.50
CA ARG A 9 -4.20 -2.03 15.12
C ARG A 9 -4.43 -2.09 13.62
N PHE A 10 -3.45 -1.68 12.83
CA PHE A 10 -3.49 -1.81 11.38
C PHE A 10 -3.46 -3.26 10.93
N VAL A 11 -2.58 -4.09 11.51
CA VAL A 11 -2.52 -5.53 11.24
C VAL A 11 -3.82 -6.23 11.63
N GLU A 12 -4.41 -5.90 12.78
CA GLU A 12 -5.71 -6.43 13.19
C GLU A 12 -6.80 -6.10 12.16
N LEU A 13 -6.88 -4.85 11.72
CA LEU A 13 -7.82 -4.43 10.68
C LEU A 13 -7.60 -5.20 9.37
N LEU A 14 -6.34 -5.37 8.94
CA LEU A 14 -6.01 -6.13 7.74
C LEU A 14 -6.48 -7.59 7.86
N ARG A 15 -6.24 -8.22 9.01
CA ARG A 15 -6.62 -9.62 9.27
C ARG A 15 -8.13 -9.81 9.27
N GLU A 16 -8.86 -8.93 9.95
CA GLU A 16 -10.33 -8.97 9.99
C GLU A 16 -10.93 -8.89 8.57
N GLU A 17 -10.45 -7.94 7.78
CA GLU A 17 -10.98 -7.73 6.43
C GLU A 17 -10.54 -8.84 5.47
N ALA A 18 -9.28 -9.28 5.57
CA ALA A 18 -8.77 -10.40 4.77
C ALA A 18 -9.58 -11.67 5.03
N GLN A 19 -9.82 -12.00 6.31
CA GLN A 19 -10.60 -13.17 6.70
C GLN A 19 -12.03 -13.12 6.15
N ALA A 20 -12.70 -11.95 6.23
CA ALA A 20 -14.04 -11.77 5.69
C ALA A 20 -14.12 -12.02 4.16
N HIS A 21 -13.00 -11.86 3.46
CA HIS A 21 -12.87 -12.07 2.01
C HIS A 21 -12.19 -13.39 1.63
N GLY A 22 -11.89 -14.26 2.60
CA GLY A 22 -11.23 -15.55 2.38
C GLY A 22 -9.76 -15.42 1.96
N PHE A 23 -9.07 -14.45 2.56
CA PHE A 23 -7.64 -14.17 2.42
C PHE A 23 -6.94 -14.30 3.78
N HIS A 24 -5.62 -14.40 3.78
CA HIS A 24 -4.81 -14.32 5.00
C HIS A 24 -3.79 -13.20 4.92
N VAL A 25 -3.18 -12.88 6.07
CA VAL A 25 -2.22 -11.77 6.21
C VAL A 25 -0.95 -12.29 6.85
N ASP A 26 0.16 -12.12 6.14
CA ASP A 26 1.50 -12.36 6.67
C ASP A 26 2.19 -11.05 6.96
N VAL A 27 2.77 -10.96 8.15
CA VAL A 27 3.50 -9.77 8.60
C VAL A 27 4.93 -10.18 8.86
N ALA A 28 5.87 -9.46 8.26
CA ALA A 28 7.29 -9.74 8.42
C ALA A 28 7.69 -9.57 9.91
N THR A 29 8.39 -10.58 10.41
CA THR A 29 9.04 -10.56 11.72
C THR A 29 10.21 -9.57 11.72
N PRO A 30 10.69 -9.12 12.91
CA PRO A 30 11.86 -8.27 13.00
C PRO A 30 13.11 -8.86 12.33
N ASP A 31 13.28 -10.18 12.34
CA ASP A 31 14.43 -10.83 11.70
C ASP A 31 14.30 -10.86 10.18
N GLU A 32 13.10 -11.06 9.64
CA GLU A 32 12.84 -10.94 8.21
C GLU A 32 13.04 -9.49 7.73
N LEU A 33 12.65 -8.50 8.53
CA LEU A 33 12.91 -7.08 8.22
C LEU A 33 14.41 -6.77 8.16
N LYS A 34 15.25 -7.43 8.98
CA LYS A 34 16.71 -7.29 8.92
C LYS A 34 17.32 -7.87 7.65
N VAL A 35 16.69 -8.84 7.00
CA VAL A 35 17.16 -9.34 5.69
C VAL A 35 17.06 -8.24 4.63
N PHE A 36 16.10 -7.32 4.77
CA PHE A 36 15.98 -6.14 3.92
C PHE A 36 16.85 -4.96 4.36
N ALA A 37 17.74 -5.12 5.35
CA ALA A 37 18.46 -4.04 6.05
C ALA A 37 19.39 -3.16 5.19
N GLU A 38 19.58 -3.46 3.91
CA GLU A 38 20.14 -2.47 2.97
C GLU A 38 19.29 -1.19 2.93
N ILE A 39 18.00 -1.29 3.29
CA ILE A 39 17.05 -0.19 3.34
C ILE A 39 16.32 -0.23 4.69
N PRO A 40 16.20 0.90 5.43
CA PRO A 40 15.43 0.93 6.66
C PRO A 40 13.93 0.72 6.34
N ILE A 41 13.43 -0.47 6.64
CA ILE A 41 12.01 -0.85 6.59
C ILE A 41 11.58 -1.19 8.01
N THR A 42 10.44 -0.69 8.45
CA THR A 42 9.91 -0.92 9.81
C THR A 42 8.56 -1.62 9.81
N PHE A 43 7.96 -1.83 8.64
CA PHE A 43 6.72 -2.56 8.49
C PHE A 43 6.65 -3.19 7.10
N ARG A 44 6.27 -4.47 7.04
CA ARG A 44 5.93 -5.17 5.79
C ARG A 44 4.86 -6.21 6.08
N ALA A 45 3.80 -6.18 5.29
CA ALA A 45 2.73 -7.17 5.32
C ALA A 45 2.27 -7.51 3.89
N GLY A 46 1.95 -8.77 3.67
CA GLY A 46 1.29 -9.28 2.46
C GLY A 46 -0.12 -9.77 2.82
N ILE A 47 -1.08 -9.52 1.93
CA ILE A 47 -2.42 -10.10 1.98
C ILE A 47 -2.55 -11.04 0.79
N TRP A 48 -2.83 -12.30 1.07
CA TRP A 48 -2.69 -13.38 0.12
C TRP A 48 -3.99 -14.16 -0.04
N ARG A 49 -4.20 -14.72 -1.23
CA ARG A 49 -5.25 -15.69 -1.50
C ARG A 49 -4.67 -17.09 -1.52
N GLY A 50 -5.43 -18.00 -0.91
CA GLY A 50 -5.15 -19.43 -0.81
C GLY A 50 -4.22 -19.73 0.37
N GLU A 51 -4.11 -20.98 0.78
CA GLU A 51 -3.41 -21.35 2.02
C GLU A 51 -1.88 -21.33 1.87
N ASN A 52 -1.35 -21.23 0.65
CA ASN A 52 0.08 -21.32 0.35
C ASN A 52 0.58 -20.13 -0.48
N ASP A 53 0.07 -18.92 -0.18
CA ASP A 53 0.48 -17.67 -0.82
C ASP A 53 0.37 -17.68 -2.35
N GLU A 54 -0.68 -18.34 -2.88
CA GLU A 54 -0.84 -18.56 -4.32
C GLU A 54 -0.95 -17.24 -5.10
N GLU A 55 -1.44 -16.18 -4.44
CA GLU A 55 -1.56 -14.87 -5.06
C GLU A 55 -1.56 -13.71 -4.06
N LEU A 56 -0.73 -12.71 -4.33
CA LEU A 56 -0.69 -11.46 -3.56
C LEU A 56 -1.82 -10.52 -3.98
N ILE A 57 -2.78 -10.30 -3.10
CA ILE A 57 -3.94 -9.41 -3.32
C ILE A 57 -3.60 -7.96 -2.96
N ALA A 58 -2.86 -7.77 -1.88
CA ALA A 58 -2.39 -6.46 -1.47
C ALA A 58 -1.09 -6.57 -0.70
N SER A 59 -0.30 -5.50 -0.70
CA SER A 59 0.91 -5.39 0.09
C SER A 59 0.93 -4.06 0.82
N ALA A 60 1.42 -4.09 2.06
CA ALA A 60 1.55 -2.90 2.88
C ALA A 60 2.97 -2.80 3.43
N MET A 61 3.69 -1.72 3.13
CA MET A 61 5.06 -1.53 3.59
C MET A 61 5.44 -0.06 3.74
N ASP A 62 6.41 0.24 4.58
CA ASP A 62 7.16 1.50 4.48
C ASP A 62 8.50 1.26 3.76
N TYR A 63 9.12 2.34 3.28
CA TYR A 63 10.35 2.26 2.51
C TYR A 63 11.26 3.47 2.72
N LYS A 64 12.48 3.41 2.18
CA LYS A 64 13.60 4.35 2.37
C LYS A 64 13.20 5.82 2.49
N ASP A 65 12.33 6.28 1.59
CA ASP A 65 11.98 7.69 1.46
C ASP A 65 10.79 8.12 2.34
N HIS A 66 10.20 7.17 3.07
CA HIS A 66 8.96 7.37 3.82
C HIS A 66 8.82 6.43 5.03
N VAL A 67 9.94 6.10 5.69
CA VAL A 67 9.97 5.28 6.91
C VAL A 67 8.95 5.79 7.94
N GLY A 68 8.13 4.88 8.49
CA GLY A 68 7.02 5.21 9.38
C GLY A 68 5.72 5.63 8.68
N ARG A 69 5.70 5.71 7.34
CA ARG A 69 4.47 5.88 6.54
C ARG A 69 4.23 4.62 5.72
N ILE A 70 3.27 3.82 6.15
CA ILE A 70 2.91 2.59 5.44
C ILE A 70 2.14 2.96 4.17
N TRP A 71 2.59 2.44 3.04
CA TRP A 71 1.90 2.45 1.76
C TRP A 71 1.20 1.11 1.61
N ILE A 72 -0.05 1.13 1.19
CA ILE A 72 -0.80 -0.07 0.81
C ILE A 72 -1.10 -0.03 -0.68
N SER A 73 -0.66 -1.04 -1.40
CA SER A 73 -0.96 -1.27 -2.82
C SER A 73 -1.87 -2.48 -2.97
N PHE A 74 -2.78 -2.39 -3.93
CA PHE A 74 -3.73 -3.45 -4.26
C PHE A 74 -3.40 -3.97 -5.65
N SER A 75 -3.21 -5.27 -5.76
CA SER A 75 -3.05 -5.96 -7.04
C SER A 75 -4.39 -5.99 -7.78
N LEU A 76 -4.34 -6.02 -9.11
CA LEU A 76 -5.53 -6.37 -9.90
C LEU A 76 -5.96 -7.81 -9.57
N GLY A 77 -4.98 -8.70 -9.46
CA GLY A 77 -5.18 -10.12 -9.20
C GLY A 77 -5.77 -10.89 -10.40
N GLN A 78 -5.92 -12.20 -10.23
CA GLN A 78 -6.52 -13.14 -11.17
C GLN A 78 -8.03 -12.96 -11.27
N ASP A 79 -8.67 -12.48 -10.19
CA ASP A 79 -10.08 -12.08 -10.14
C ASP A 79 -10.17 -10.59 -9.78
N PRO A 80 -10.21 -9.70 -10.80
CA PRO A 80 -10.25 -8.25 -10.60
C PRO A 80 -11.43 -7.77 -9.77
N ASP A 81 -12.61 -8.37 -9.94
CA ASP A 81 -13.82 -7.96 -9.22
C ASP A 81 -13.69 -8.30 -7.74
N ARG A 82 -13.07 -9.45 -7.41
CA ARG A 82 -12.81 -9.82 -6.03
C ARG A 82 -11.79 -8.91 -5.36
N SER A 83 -10.69 -8.58 -6.05
CA SER A 83 -9.69 -7.61 -5.56
C SER A 83 -10.30 -6.23 -5.36
N ALA A 84 -11.17 -5.78 -6.28
CA ALA A 84 -11.89 -4.52 -6.16
C ALA A 84 -12.81 -4.51 -4.93
N ARG A 85 -13.62 -5.55 -4.72
CA ARG A 85 -14.49 -5.67 -3.53
C ARG A 85 -13.70 -5.60 -2.23
N PHE A 86 -12.56 -6.28 -2.15
CA PHE A 86 -11.70 -6.22 -0.97
C PHE A 86 -11.15 -4.81 -0.71
N ARG A 87 -10.66 -4.13 -1.76
CA ARG A 87 -10.20 -2.74 -1.66
C ARG A 87 -11.33 -1.81 -1.21
N GLU A 88 -12.52 -1.96 -1.79
CA GLU A 88 -13.70 -1.16 -1.49
C GLU A 88 -14.20 -1.34 -0.06
N ALA A 89 -14.01 -2.52 0.53
CA ALA A 89 -14.32 -2.77 1.94
C ALA A 89 -13.23 -2.24 2.89
N LEU A 90 -11.95 -2.48 2.56
CA LEU A 90 -10.82 -2.13 3.41
C LEU A 90 -10.56 -0.62 3.50
N VAL A 91 -10.56 0.08 2.36
CA VAL A 91 -10.14 1.49 2.30
C VAL A 91 -11.02 2.42 3.16
N PRO A 92 -12.37 2.31 3.15
CA PRO A 92 -13.21 3.11 4.04
C PRO A 92 -12.91 2.88 5.53
N ARG A 93 -12.64 1.62 5.93
CA ARG A 93 -12.30 1.29 7.32
C ARG A 93 -10.94 1.90 7.71
N ILE A 94 -9.94 1.81 6.84
CA ILE A 94 -8.65 2.49 7.05
C ILE A 94 -8.86 3.99 7.21
N LYS A 95 -9.64 4.64 6.33
CA LYS A 95 -9.88 6.09 6.40
C LYS A 95 -10.67 6.49 7.65
N LYS A 96 -11.54 5.64 8.15
CA LYS A 96 -12.28 5.87 9.41
C LYS A 96 -11.33 5.87 10.62
N THR A 97 -10.38 4.93 10.66
CA THR A 97 -9.43 4.80 11.77
C THR A 97 -8.28 5.79 11.66
N TRP A 98 -7.78 6.05 10.45
CA TRP A 98 -6.73 7.01 10.13
C TRP A 98 -7.21 8.03 9.08
N PRO A 99 -7.92 9.10 9.51
CA PRO A 99 -8.48 10.13 8.61
C PRO A 99 -7.44 10.88 7.79
N ASP A 100 -6.18 10.86 8.21
CA ASP A 100 -5.04 11.44 7.48
C ASP A 100 -4.53 10.57 6.33
N THR A 101 -5.09 9.37 6.15
CA THR A 101 -4.79 8.51 4.99
C THR A 101 -5.12 9.24 3.69
N ARG A 102 -4.19 9.20 2.73
CA ARG A 102 -4.32 9.84 1.43
C ARG A 102 -3.96 8.85 0.34
N ALA A 103 -4.70 8.90 -0.77
CA ALA A 103 -4.38 8.09 -1.94
C ALA A 103 -3.28 8.77 -2.77
N LEU A 104 -2.37 7.96 -3.32
CA LEU A 104 -1.43 8.40 -4.34
C LEU A 104 -2.11 8.41 -5.71
N PRO A 105 -1.75 9.34 -6.60
CA PRO A 105 -2.18 9.26 -7.99
C PRO A 105 -1.51 8.07 -8.67
N ILE A 106 -2.28 7.37 -9.50
CA ILE A 106 -1.76 6.41 -10.49
C ILE A 106 -1.73 7.17 -11.81
N MET A 107 -0.56 7.26 -12.42
CA MET A 107 -0.37 8.04 -13.66
C MET A 107 -0.93 7.28 -14.86
N PRO A 108 -1.21 7.94 -16.01
CA PRO A 108 -1.70 7.27 -17.21
C PRO A 108 -0.79 6.14 -17.69
N SER A 109 0.52 6.25 -17.46
CA SER A 109 1.51 5.18 -17.72
C SER A 109 1.40 3.97 -16.78
N GLY A 110 0.54 4.02 -15.77
CA GLY A 110 0.49 3.06 -14.66
C GLY A 110 1.54 3.33 -13.58
N ALA A 111 2.42 4.31 -13.75
CA ALA A 111 3.47 4.63 -12.78
C ALA A 111 2.90 5.23 -11.48
N ILE A 112 3.56 4.92 -10.36
CA ILE A 112 3.37 5.61 -9.09
C ILE A 112 4.45 6.70 -8.99
N PRO A 113 4.10 7.99 -8.84
CA PRO A 113 5.11 9.05 -8.78
C PRO A 113 6.00 8.96 -7.56
N LEU A 114 7.23 9.45 -7.70
CA LEU A 114 8.18 9.54 -6.61
C LEU A 114 7.69 10.49 -5.52
N ALA A 115 7.98 10.17 -4.26
CA ALA A 115 7.56 10.98 -3.12
C ALA A 115 7.99 12.46 -3.22
N LYS A 116 9.19 12.73 -3.74
CA LYS A 116 9.73 14.09 -3.96
C LYS A 116 8.97 14.90 -5.01
N ASP A 117 8.30 14.22 -5.93
CA ASP A 117 7.55 14.83 -7.04
C ASP A 117 6.08 15.06 -6.65
N LEU A 118 5.66 14.66 -5.46
CA LEU A 118 4.29 14.77 -5.00
C LEU A 118 4.07 16.00 -4.10
N VAL A 119 2.93 16.65 -4.30
CA VAL A 119 2.42 17.74 -3.46
C VAL A 119 1.14 17.27 -2.77
N ARG A 120 1.08 17.41 -1.45
CA ARG A 120 -0.10 17.05 -0.66
C ARG A 120 -1.24 18.05 -0.93
N THR A 121 -2.45 17.53 -1.14
CA THR A 121 -3.69 18.30 -1.28
C THR A 121 -4.69 17.87 -0.20
N PRO A 122 -5.81 18.59 -0.01
CA PRO A 122 -6.87 18.14 0.89
C PRO A 122 -7.41 16.75 0.55
N SER A 123 -7.49 16.41 -0.75
CA SER A 123 -8.06 15.15 -1.25
C SER A 123 -7.03 14.02 -1.44
N GLY A 124 -5.73 14.29 -1.44
CA GLY A 124 -4.71 13.28 -1.76
C GLY A 124 -3.34 13.87 -2.03
N TYR A 125 -2.74 13.43 -3.13
CA TYR A 125 -1.53 14.00 -3.69
C TYR A 125 -1.73 14.29 -5.17
N VAL A 126 -1.00 15.29 -5.67
CA VAL A 126 -0.85 15.58 -7.10
C VAL A 126 0.64 15.63 -7.44
N VAL A 127 0.97 15.31 -8.68
CA VAL A 127 2.34 15.52 -9.18
C VAL A 127 2.61 17.02 -9.27
N ARG A 128 3.77 17.46 -8.77
CA ARG A 128 4.28 18.82 -8.91
C ARG A 128 4.33 19.17 -10.40
N SER A 129 3.78 20.32 -10.78
CA SER A 129 3.65 20.70 -12.20
C SER A 129 4.97 20.67 -12.98
N SER A 130 6.10 20.99 -12.34
CA SER A 130 7.44 20.92 -12.96
C SER A 130 7.91 19.49 -13.28
N GLU A 131 7.31 18.47 -12.68
CA GLU A 131 7.68 17.06 -12.83
C GLU A 131 6.67 16.27 -13.67
N ALA A 132 5.55 16.90 -14.05
CA ALA A 132 4.42 16.23 -14.70
C ALA A 132 4.81 15.51 -16.00
N GLU A 133 5.74 16.08 -16.76
CA GLU A 133 6.23 15.53 -18.04
C GLU A 133 6.91 14.16 -17.89
N LYS A 134 7.45 13.83 -16.71
CA LYS A 134 8.05 12.52 -16.44
C LYS A 134 7.04 11.38 -16.43
N TYR A 135 5.75 11.71 -16.35
CA TYR A 135 4.67 10.79 -16.06
C TYR A 135 3.53 10.83 -17.10
N SER A 136 3.67 11.61 -18.18
CA SER A 136 2.64 11.83 -19.21
C SER A 136 2.34 10.64 -20.13
N GLY A 137 3.10 9.54 -20.03
CA GLY A 137 2.78 8.29 -20.73
C GLY A 137 3.27 8.19 -22.18
N ASP A 138 4.10 9.11 -22.65
CA ASP A 138 4.75 9.00 -23.95
C ASP A 138 5.95 8.03 -23.88
N ASN A 139 5.68 6.74 -23.97
CA ASN A 139 6.69 5.76 -24.37
C ASN A 139 6.83 5.80 -25.89
N ASN A 140 7.68 6.71 -26.40
CA ASN A 140 8.41 6.45 -27.64
C ASN A 140 9.61 5.56 -27.30
N ASN A 141 9.40 4.25 -27.19
CA ASN A 141 10.34 3.21 -27.65
C ASN A 141 9.70 1.82 -27.59
#